data_AF-A0A819G1U7-F1
#
_entry.id   AF-A0A819G1U7-F1
#
_cell.length_a   1.000
_cell.length_b   1.000
_cell.length_c   1.000
_cell.angle_alpha   90.00
_cell.angle_beta   90.00
_cell.angle_gamma   90.00
#
_symmetry.space_group_name_H-M   'P 1'
#
loop_
_entity.id
_entity.type
_entity.pdbx_description
1 polymer ?
#
loop_
_entity_poly.entity_id
_entity_poly.type
_entity_poly.pdbx_seq_one_letter_code
_entity_poly.pdbx_strand_id
1 'polypeptide(L)' 'QFGNMYIMDFGNNRIQQWAPGATFGITVASASMSGPRGLAFDPSGNLATADTGNHRIVLFSVICRKYS' A
#
# COMPACT_ATOMS: atom_id res chain seq x y z
N GLN A 1 -17.64 9.58 -6.01
CA GLN A 1 -16.63 8.75 -6.70
C GLN A 1 -15.95 7.91 -5.62
N PHE A 2 -15.92 6.58 -5.73
CA PHE A 2 -15.21 5.75 -4.75
C PHE A 2 -13.70 5.89 -5.00
N GLY A 3 -12.91 6.05 -3.94
CA GLY A 3 -11.45 6.09 -4.04
C GLY A 3 -10.85 4.72 -4.35
N ASN A 4 -9.56 4.67 -4.66
CA ASN A 4 -8.84 3.40 -4.78
C ASN A 4 -8.86 2.64 -3.46
N MET A 5 -8.97 1.31 -3.53
CA MET A 5 -8.81 0.42 -2.37
C MET A 5 -7.38 -0.05 -2.25
N TYR A 6 -6.89 -0.13 -1.01
CA TYR A 6 -5.57 -0.66 -0.71
C TYR A 6 -5.72 -1.91 0.14
N ILE A 7 -5.18 -3.02 -0.36
CA ILE A 7 -5.32 -4.34 0.25
C ILE A 7 -3.95 -4.79 0.74
N MET A 8 -3.88 -5.14 2.01
CA MET A 8 -2.74 -5.80 2.60
C MET A 8 -2.84 -7.31 2.35
N ASP A 9 -2.10 -7.78 1.36
CA ASP A 9 -2.06 -9.19 0.98
C ASP A 9 -0.97 -9.89 1.80
N PHE A 10 -1.28 -10.09 3.09
CA PHE A 10 -0.36 -10.62 4.11
C PHE A 10 0.31 -11.93 3.68
N GLY A 11 -0.47 -12.87 3.15
CA GLY A 11 0.05 -14.19 2.73
C GLY A 11 1.06 -14.10 1.59
N ASN A 12 0.98 -13.04 0.78
CA ASN A 12 1.88 -12.80 -0.35
C ASN A 12 2.91 -11.68 -0.07
N ASN A 13 3.03 -11.20 1.18
CA ASN A 13 3.96 -10.15 1.58
C ASN A 13 3.92 -8.90 0.69
N ARG A 14 2.72 -8.43 0.32
CA ARG A 14 2.58 -7.28 -0.58
C ARG A 14 1.38 -6.39 -0.25
N ILE A 15 1.39 -5.19 -0.81
CA ILE A 15 0.25 -4.26 -0.82
C ILE A 15 -0.24 -4.13 -2.27
N GLN A 16 -1.55 -4.26 -2.45
CA GLN A 16 -2.23 -4.10 -3.72
C GLN A 16 -3.07 -2.82 -3.73
N GLN A 17 -3.09 -2.11 -4.84
CA GLN A 17 -4.04 -1.04 -5.11
C GLN A 17 -5.06 -1.49 -6.16
N TRP A 18 -6.33 -1.22 -5.89
CA TRP A 18 -7.46 -1.59 -6.75
C TRP A 18 -8.26 -0.34 -7.09
N ALA A 19 -8.41 -0.05 -8.38
CA ALA A 19 -9.31 1.00 -8.82
C ALA A 19 -10.79 0.54 -8.66
N PRO A 20 -11.74 1.48 -8.51
CA PRO A 20 -13.16 1.13 -8.44
C PRO A 20 -13.60 0.30 -9.65
N GLY A 21 -14.18 -0.87 -9.40
CA GLY A 21 -14.64 -1.79 -10.46
C GLY A 21 -13.52 -2.58 -11.17
N ALA A 22 -12.27 -2.48 -10.72
CA ALA A 22 -11.17 -3.26 -11.29
C ALA A 22 -11.32 -4.76 -11.01
N THR A 23 -10.97 -5.60 -11.98
CA THR A 23 -10.93 -7.06 -11.85
C THR A 23 -9.57 -7.57 -11.39
N PHE A 24 -8.55 -6.70 -11.35
CA PHE A 24 -7.21 -7.01 -10.86
C PHE A 24 -6.60 -5.80 -10.14
N GLY A 25 -5.73 -6.09 -9.18
CA GLY A 25 -4.94 -5.10 -8.46
C GLY A 25 -3.56 -4.90 -9.07
N ILE A 26 -2.93 -3.76 -8.73
CA ILE A 26 -1.52 -3.52 -8.99
C ILE A 26 -0.73 -3.63 -7.69
N THR A 27 0.44 -4.27 -7.73
CA THR A 27 1.36 -4.28 -6.59
C THR A 27 2.00 -2.91 -6.44
N VAL A 28 1.72 -2.22 -5.33
CA VAL A 28 2.31 -0.91 -5.02
C VAL A 28 3.45 -1.00 -4.02
N ALA A 29 3.53 -2.12 -3.28
CA ALA A 29 4.64 -2.45 -2.42
C ALA A 29 4.78 -3.97 -2.30
N SER A 30 6.02 -4.47 -2.36
CA SER A 30 6.32 -5.90 -2.19
C SER A 30 7.79 -6.17 -1.90
N ALA A 31 8.68 -5.35 -2.46
CA ALA A 31 10.11 -5.55 -2.32
C ALA A 31 10.51 -5.52 -0.84
N SER A 32 11.06 -6.63 -0.35
CA SER A 32 11.57 -6.82 1.01
C SER A 32 10.55 -6.74 2.15
N MET A 33 9.25 -6.88 1.91
CA MET A 33 8.27 -6.94 2.99
C MET A 33 8.21 -8.34 3.61
N SER A 34 7.92 -8.41 4.90
CA SER A 34 7.83 -9.63 5.70
C SER A 34 6.66 -9.53 6.68
N GLY A 35 5.58 -10.24 6.39
CA GLY A 35 4.40 -10.31 7.25
C GLY A 35 3.78 -8.95 7.61
N PRO A 36 3.35 -8.13 6.64
CA PRO A 36 2.72 -6.86 6.94
C PRO A 36 1.39 -7.05 7.68
N ARG A 37 1.11 -6.22 8.71
CA ARG A 37 -0.09 -6.40 9.56
C ARG A 37 -0.99 -5.16 9.73
N GLY A 38 -0.60 -4.02 9.18
CA GLY A 38 -1.44 -2.82 9.24
C GLY A 38 -1.20 -1.88 8.07
N LEU A 39 -2.24 -1.10 7.75
CA LEU A 39 -2.23 -0.01 6.78
C LEU A 39 -2.91 1.22 7.38
N ALA A 40 -2.33 2.39 7.17
CA ALA A 40 -2.92 3.67 7.52
C ALA A 40 -2.50 4.76 6.52
N PHE A 41 -3.38 5.71 6.26
CA PHE A 41 -3.05 6.90 5.49
C PHE A 41 -2.61 8.02 6.42
N ASP A 42 -1.60 8.78 6.01
CA ASP A 42 -1.30 10.07 6.60
C ASP A 42 -2.19 11.18 5.97
N PRO A 43 -2.27 12.39 6.58
CA PRO A 43 -3.04 13.50 6.02
C PRO A 43 -2.54 14.01 4.66
N SER A 44 -1.31 13.68 4.27
CA SER A 44 -0.74 14.00 2.95
C SER A 44 -1.09 12.95 1.89
N GLY A 45 -1.81 11.89 2.26
CA GLY A 45 -2.22 10.81 1.36
C GLY A 45 -1.12 9.76 1.12
N ASN A 46 -0.07 9.72 1.92
CA ASN A 46 0.91 8.63 1.90
C ASN A 46 0.36 7.41 2.66
N LEU A 47 0.76 6.22 2.25
CA LEU A 47 0.36 4.96 2.87
C LEU A 47 1.47 4.44 3.77
N ALA A 48 1.21 4.36 5.07
CA ALA A 48 2.08 3.71 6.04
C ALA A 48 1.67 2.24 6.21
N THR A 49 2.66 1.35 6.33
CA THR A 49 2.45 -0.07 6.67
C THR A 49 3.37 -0.53 7.78
N ALA A 50 2.86 -1.43 8.62
CA ALA A 50 3.65 -2.14 9.62
C ALA A 50 4.26 -3.42 9.01
N ASP A 51 5.52 -3.34 8.60
CA ASP A 51 6.31 -4.46 8.06
C ASP A 51 6.86 -5.31 9.21
N THR A 52 5.96 -6.08 9.82
CA THR A 52 6.12 -6.62 11.18
C THR A 52 7.30 -7.57 11.30
N GLY A 53 7.49 -8.46 10.32
CA GLY A 53 8.59 -9.42 10.30
C GLY A 53 9.96 -8.77 10.13
N ASN A 54 10.01 -7.52 9.68
CA ASN A 54 11.23 -6.73 9.57
C ASN A 54 11.33 -5.64 10.66
N HIS A 55 10.42 -5.61 11.62
CA HIS A 55 10.42 -4.66 12.74
C HIS A 55 10.51 -3.18 12.32
N ARG A 56 9.85 -2.81 11.21
CA ARG A 56 9.88 -1.43 10.68
C ARG A 56 8.51 -0.95 10.23
N ILE A 57 8.39 0.37 10.10
CA ILE A 57 7.30 1.03 9.39
C ILE A 57 7.81 1.46 8.02
N VAL A 58 7.04 1.18 6.97
CA VAL A 58 7.35 1.61 5.60
C VAL A 58 6.30 2.62 5.15
N LEU A 59 6.74 3.74 4.60
CA LEU A 59 5.88 4.80 4.07
C LEU A 59 5.98 4.82 2.54
N PHE A 60 4.85 4.76 1.87
CA PHE A 60 4.75 4.83 0.42
C PHE A 60 4.11 6.14 -0.01
N SER A 61 4.79 6.86 -0.90
CA SER A 61 4.21 8.01 -1.59
C SER A 61 3.23 7.50 -2.63
N VAL A 62 1.94 7.55 -2.32
CA VAL A 62 0.85 7.12 -3.21
C VAL A 62 0.25 8.27 -4.02
N ILE A 63 0.69 9.50 -3.75
CA ILE A 63 0.46 10.63 -4.64
C ILE A 63 1.36 10.49 -5.87
N CYS A 64 0.76 10.52 -7.06
CA CYS A 64 1.48 10.81 -8.29
C CYS A 64 2.15 12.17 -8.09
N ARG A 65 3.49 12.21 -8.03
CA ARG A 65 4.20 13.48 -8.16
C ARG A 65 3.86 13.98 -9.56
N LYS A 66 2.89 14.89 -9.67
CA LYS A 66 2.75 15.72 -10.86
C LYS A 66 4.07 16.50 -10.95
N TYR A 67 4.98 16.02 -11.79
CA TYR A 67 6.04 16.88 -12.28
C TYR A 67 5.33 17.99 -13.06
N SER A 68 5.57 19.24 -12.64
CA SER A 68 5.10 20.45 -13.34
C SER A 68 5.79 20.56 -14.69
#